data_AF-A0A2A9CRH5-F1
#
_entry.id   AF-A0A2A9CRH5-F1
#
_cell.length_a   1.000
_cell.length_b   1.000
_cell.length_c   1.000
_cell.angle_alpha   90.00
_cell.angle_beta   90.00
_cell.angle_gamma   90.00
#
_symmetry.space_group_name_H-M   'P 1'
#
loop_
_entity.id
_entity.type
_entity.pdbx_description
1 polymer ?
#
loop_
_entity_poly.entity_id
_entity_poly.type
_entity_poly.pdbx_seq_one_letter_code
_entity_poly.pdbx_strand_id
1 'polypeptide(L)'
;MLRTFAVEFRKLVNTRAALALLASAAVLAGVFGGGAALTAGPHTDFGQIARLAGTPGGIVLMVMAVLLITSEFTTRTAAVTFTLNPRRGEVLAAKVAVILVMTLALTVLSVIAAALVMQVAPLMTGRHLPWTMDLPRLAVFTATSALMACAGLAFGLAVRNAPAPLVILLVWPMVSSMVSTASPASTAVLDYLDQGAAAALLVEPMGPAIAKLATSVLVWVVVPGVIGTVRLLRGDLS
;
A
#
# COMPACT_ATOMS: atom_id res chain seq x y z
N MET A 1 -4.73 -10.87 21.18
CA MET A 1 -3.94 -10.54 19.96
C MET A 1 -4.00 -11.60 18.87
N LEU A 2 -3.44 -12.81 19.01
CA LEU A 2 -3.43 -13.83 17.94
C LEU A 2 -4.81 -14.22 17.38
N ARG A 3 -5.81 -14.41 18.26
CA ARG A 3 -7.20 -14.69 17.85
C ARG A 3 -7.79 -13.53 17.02
N THR A 4 -7.55 -12.29 17.44
CA THR A 4 -8.02 -11.08 16.75
C THR A 4 -7.37 -10.93 15.38
N PHE A 5 -6.06 -11.15 15.29
CA PHE A 5 -5.32 -11.16 14.03
C PHE A 5 -5.90 -12.19 13.05
N ALA A 6 -6.13 -13.43 13.49
CA ALA A 6 -6.68 -14.48 12.63
C ALA A 6 -8.12 -14.19 12.16
N VAL A 7 -8.90 -13.44 12.94
CA VAL A 7 -10.25 -12.98 12.53
C VAL A 7 -10.14 -11.92 11.44
N GLU A 8 -9.30 -10.90 11.65
CA GLU A 8 -9.11 -9.82 10.68
C GLU A 8 -8.48 -10.32 9.38
N PHE A 9 -7.51 -11.23 9.46
CA PHE A 9 -6.89 -11.85 8.30
C PHE A 9 -7.93 -12.59 7.45
N ARG A 10 -8.83 -13.36 8.08
CA ARG A 10 -9.92 -14.06 7.37
C ARG A 10 -10.83 -13.13 6.59
N LYS A 11 -11.04 -11.88 7.02
CA LYS A 11 -11.85 -10.91 6.25
C LYS A 11 -11.22 -10.58 4.89
N LEU A 12 -9.88 -10.56 4.83
CA LEU A 12 -9.12 -10.29 3.62
C LEU A 12 -8.97 -11.49 2.68
N VAL A 13 -9.26 -12.71 3.14
CA VAL A 13 -9.05 -13.92 2.31
C VAL A 13 -10.33 -14.75 2.09
N ASN A 14 -11.36 -14.61 2.93
CA ASN A 14 -12.57 -15.45 2.86
C ASN A 14 -13.80 -14.75 2.27
N THR A 15 -13.68 -13.53 1.76
CA THR A 15 -14.80 -12.84 1.10
C THR A 15 -14.64 -12.87 -0.41
N ARG A 16 -15.75 -12.99 -1.15
CA ARG A 16 -15.72 -12.98 -2.63
C ARG A 16 -15.05 -11.72 -3.18
N ALA A 17 -15.34 -10.57 -2.58
CA ALA A 17 -14.73 -9.30 -2.94
C ALA A 17 -13.22 -9.29 -2.68
N ALA A 18 -12.77 -9.77 -1.52
CA ALA A 18 -11.34 -9.80 -1.22
C ALA A 18 -10.58 -10.84 -2.05
N LEU A 19 -11.18 -12.00 -2.34
CA LEU A 19 -10.62 -12.98 -3.27
C LEU A 19 -10.51 -12.41 -4.69
N ALA A 20 -11.51 -11.66 -5.16
CA ALA A 20 -11.45 -10.98 -6.44
C ALA A 20 -10.31 -9.94 -6.49
N LEU A 21 -10.10 -9.19 -5.40
CA LEU A 21 -8.98 -8.25 -5.27
C LEU A 21 -7.62 -8.97 -5.25
N LEU A 22 -7.48 -10.07 -4.50
CA LEU A 22 -6.24 -10.86 -4.48
C LEU A 22 -5.95 -11.49 -5.84
N ALA A 23 -6.97 -12.02 -6.51
CA ALA A 23 -6.85 -12.55 -7.86
C ALA A 23 -6.46 -11.46 -8.86
N SER A 24 -7.06 -10.26 -8.77
CA SER A 24 -6.68 -9.15 -9.64
C SER A 24 -5.24 -8.68 -9.38
N ALA A 25 -4.79 -8.63 -8.12
CA ALA A 25 -3.39 -8.34 -7.80
C ALA A 25 -2.43 -9.36 -8.42
N ALA A 26 -2.74 -10.66 -8.35
CA ALA A 26 -1.91 -11.70 -8.97
C ALA A 26 -1.88 -11.61 -10.50
N VAL A 27 -3.04 -11.39 -11.14
CA VAL A 27 -3.13 -11.18 -12.59
C VAL A 27 -2.34 -9.95 -13.02
N LEU A 28 -2.54 -8.82 -12.34
CA LEU A 28 -1.84 -7.58 -12.64
C LEU A 28 -0.34 -7.71 -12.41
N ALA A 29 0.11 -8.50 -11.43
CA ALA A 29 1.53 -8.77 -11.24
C ALA A 29 2.14 -9.51 -12.44
N GLY A 30 1.44 -10.50 -12.99
CA GLY A 30 1.85 -11.17 -14.23
C GLY A 30 1.88 -10.21 -15.42
N VAL A 31 0.84 -9.38 -15.59
CA VAL A 31 0.73 -8.41 -16.70
C VAL A 31 1.84 -7.37 -16.64
N PHE A 32 2.04 -6.72 -15.48
CA PHE A 32 3.05 -5.68 -15.33
C PHE A 32 4.47 -6.24 -15.35
N GLY A 33 4.70 -7.40 -14.72
CA GLY A 33 5.99 -8.09 -14.80
C GLY A 33 6.33 -8.51 -16.22
N GLY A 34 5.39 -9.13 -16.92
CA GLY A 34 5.53 -9.52 -18.32
C GLY A 34 5.76 -8.32 -19.24
N GLY A 35 4.97 -7.26 -19.09
CA GLY A 35 5.16 -6.01 -19.83
C GLY A 35 6.54 -5.39 -19.59
N ALA A 36 7.02 -5.39 -18.34
CA ALA A 36 8.35 -4.91 -18.00
C ALA A 36 9.46 -5.74 -18.66
N ALA A 37 9.28 -7.06 -18.75
CA ALA A 37 10.24 -7.93 -19.43
C ALA A 37 10.22 -7.76 -20.96
N LEU A 38 9.04 -7.54 -21.56
CA LEU A 38 8.90 -7.31 -23.00
C LEU A 38 9.49 -5.96 -23.44
N THR A 39 9.38 -4.95 -22.57
CA THR A 39 9.91 -3.59 -22.78
C THR A 39 11.29 -3.40 -22.14
N ALA A 40 11.95 -4.48 -21.76
CA ALA A 40 13.22 -4.44 -21.04
C ALA A 40 14.32 -3.73 -21.84
N GLY A 41 14.96 -2.76 -21.19
CA GLY A 41 16.11 -2.01 -21.69
C GLY A 41 17.44 -2.57 -21.16
N PRO A 42 18.57 -1.90 -21.48
CA PRO A 42 19.92 -2.35 -21.09
C PRO A 42 20.15 -2.50 -19.58
N HIS A 43 19.33 -1.82 -18.76
CA HIS A 43 19.47 -1.79 -17.30
C HIS A 43 18.33 -2.50 -16.57
N THR A 44 17.44 -3.20 -17.30
CA THR A 44 16.34 -3.94 -16.67
C THR A 44 16.86 -5.24 -16.09
N ASP A 45 16.66 -5.43 -14.79
CA ASP A 45 17.02 -6.65 -14.07
C ASP A 45 15.81 -7.32 -13.41
N PHE A 46 16.04 -8.52 -12.88
CA PHE A 46 15.04 -9.28 -12.12
C PHE A 46 14.42 -8.46 -10.98
N GLY A 47 15.22 -7.69 -10.25
CA GLY A 47 14.74 -6.81 -9.18
C GLY A 47 13.78 -5.72 -9.67
N GLN A 48 14.07 -5.09 -10.81
CA GLN A 48 13.18 -4.11 -11.43
C GLN A 48 11.86 -4.74 -11.89
N ILE A 49 11.91 -5.92 -12.51
CA ILE A 49 10.70 -6.65 -12.91
C ILE A 49 9.84 -6.99 -11.69
N ALA A 50 10.45 -7.45 -10.59
CA ALA A 50 9.73 -7.74 -9.35
C ALA A 50 9.02 -6.51 -8.77
N ARG A 51 9.69 -5.35 -8.74
CA ARG A 51 9.05 -4.11 -8.26
C ARG A 51 7.90 -3.68 -9.17
N LEU A 52 8.09 -3.72 -10.49
CA LEU A 52 7.05 -3.35 -11.46
C LEU A 52 5.85 -4.30 -11.42
N ALA A 53 6.07 -5.60 -11.27
CA ALA A 53 5.01 -6.58 -11.04
C ALA A 53 4.23 -6.29 -9.75
N GLY A 54 4.91 -5.85 -8.70
CA GLY A 54 4.28 -5.57 -7.41
C GLY A 54 3.47 -4.26 -7.34
N THR A 55 3.81 -3.26 -8.18
CA THR A 55 3.19 -1.93 -8.18
C THR A 55 1.65 -1.95 -8.16
N PRO A 56 0.94 -2.63 -9.08
CA PRO A 56 -0.52 -2.66 -9.06
C PRO A 56 -1.07 -3.33 -7.79
N GLY A 57 -0.38 -4.34 -7.27
CA GLY A 57 -0.77 -5.01 -6.02
C GLY A 57 -0.68 -4.11 -4.80
N GLY A 58 0.21 -3.11 -4.79
CA GLY A 58 0.25 -2.07 -3.75
C GLY A 58 -1.05 -1.28 -3.69
N ILE A 59 -1.57 -0.87 -4.87
CA ILE A 59 -2.84 -0.13 -4.97
C ILE A 59 -4.00 -1.00 -4.47
N VAL A 60 -4.05 -2.26 -4.91
CA VAL A 60 -5.06 -3.22 -4.45
C VAL A 60 -5.00 -3.38 -2.93
N LEU A 61 -3.79 -3.48 -2.36
CA LEU A 61 -3.61 -3.61 -0.92
C LEU A 61 -4.09 -2.38 -0.15
N MET A 62 -3.84 -1.16 -0.67
CA MET A 62 -4.40 0.07 -0.11
C MET A 62 -5.94 0.05 -0.14
N VAL A 63 -6.55 -0.38 -1.25
CA VAL A 63 -8.01 -0.53 -1.34
C VAL A 63 -8.53 -1.53 -0.30
N MET A 64 -7.86 -2.68 -0.16
CA MET A 64 -8.20 -3.68 0.85
C MET A 64 -8.09 -3.12 2.27
N ALA A 65 -7.07 -2.31 2.55
CA ALA A 65 -6.90 -1.66 3.85
C ALA A 65 -8.03 -0.68 4.17
N VAL A 66 -8.49 0.11 3.19
CA VAL A 66 -9.67 0.98 3.34
C VAL A 66 -10.91 0.13 3.65
N LEU A 67 -11.18 -0.89 2.83
CA LEU A 67 -12.37 -1.73 2.99
C LEU A 67 -12.37 -2.51 4.33
N LEU A 68 -11.20 -2.94 4.80
CA LEU A 68 -11.02 -3.65 6.05
C LEU A 68 -11.49 -2.83 7.26
N ILE A 69 -11.29 -1.51 7.24
CA ILE A 69 -11.71 -0.64 8.33
C ILE A 69 -13.11 -0.06 8.10
N THR A 70 -13.48 0.29 6.86
CA THR A 70 -14.76 0.93 6.57
C THR A 70 -15.94 -0.02 6.62
N SER A 71 -15.73 -1.31 6.33
CA SER A 71 -16.77 -2.35 6.42
C SER A 71 -17.37 -2.50 7.83
N GLU A 72 -16.63 -2.07 8.85
CA GLU A 72 -17.10 -2.07 10.23
C GLU A 72 -18.15 -0.99 10.49
N PHE A 73 -18.13 0.10 9.72
CA PHE A 73 -19.06 1.22 9.87
C PHE A 73 -20.29 1.09 8.95
N THR A 74 -20.18 0.35 7.84
CA THR A 74 -21.28 0.16 6.88
C THR A 74 -22.27 -0.94 7.29
N THR A 75 -21.82 -1.89 8.12
CA THR A 75 -22.66 -2.98 8.61
C THR A 75 -23.24 -2.57 9.98
N ARG A 76 -24.56 -2.74 10.23
CA ARG A 76 -25.25 -2.37 11.50
C ARG A 76 -24.67 -2.98 12.80
N THR A 77 -23.59 -3.75 12.70
CA THR A 77 -22.80 -4.37 13.78
C THR A 77 -21.82 -3.41 14.48
N ALA A 78 -21.56 -2.23 13.94
CA ALA A 78 -20.63 -1.24 14.52
C ALA A 78 -21.06 -0.78 15.94
N ALA A 79 -22.35 -0.49 16.11
CA ALA A 79 -22.89 0.12 17.32
C ALA A 79 -22.90 -0.82 18.54
N VAL A 80 -22.98 -2.13 18.32
CA VAL A 80 -23.08 -3.14 19.40
C VAL A 80 -21.70 -3.65 19.84
N THR A 81 -20.70 -3.64 18.95
CA THR A 81 -19.36 -4.17 19.27
C THR A 81 -18.49 -3.16 20.04
N PHE A 82 -18.61 -1.87 19.73
CA PHE A 82 -17.77 -0.83 20.36
C PHE A 82 -18.27 -0.40 21.74
N THR A 83 -19.56 -0.55 22.04
CA THR A 83 -20.14 -0.18 23.35
C THR A 83 -19.78 -1.15 24.48
N LEU A 84 -19.37 -2.39 24.17
CA LEU A 84 -19.12 -3.44 25.18
C LEU A 84 -17.66 -3.88 25.34
N ASN A 85 -16.71 -3.38 24.53
CA ASN A 85 -15.35 -3.96 24.50
C ASN A 85 -14.24 -2.98 24.97
N PRO A 86 -13.61 -3.22 26.13
CA PRO A 86 -12.49 -2.41 26.65
C PRO A 86 -11.16 -2.55 25.86
N ARG A 87 -11.18 -3.17 24.67
CA ARG A 87 -9.99 -3.55 23.88
C ARG A 87 -9.90 -2.86 22.51
N ARG A 88 -10.46 -1.65 22.36
CA ARG A 88 -10.53 -0.93 21.07
C ARG A 88 -9.17 -0.75 20.39
N GLY A 89 -8.11 -0.53 21.15
CA GLY A 89 -6.74 -0.44 20.64
C GLY A 89 -6.16 -1.77 20.12
N GLU A 90 -6.53 -2.91 20.71
CA GLU A 90 -6.03 -4.23 20.29
C GLU A 90 -6.53 -4.62 18.90
N VAL A 91 -7.79 -4.27 18.57
CA VAL A 91 -8.38 -4.56 17.26
C VAL A 91 -7.71 -3.72 16.18
N LEU A 92 -7.49 -2.42 16.46
CA LEU A 92 -6.80 -1.54 15.52
C LEU A 92 -5.35 -2.00 15.27
N ALA A 93 -4.62 -2.35 16.34
CA ALA A 93 -3.28 -2.91 16.22
C ALA A 93 -3.26 -4.22 15.41
N ALA A 94 -4.26 -5.09 15.59
CA ALA A 94 -4.39 -6.31 14.81
C ALA A 94 -4.61 -6.02 13.30
N LYS A 95 -5.42 -5.02 12.95
CA LYS A 95 -5.62 -4.62 11.54
C LYS A 95 -4.34 -4.09 10.90
N VAL A 96 -3.59 -3.25 11.63
CA VAL A 96 -2.26 -2.78 11.18
C VAL A 96 -1.33 -3.97 10.94
N ALA A 97 -1.24 -4.90 11.90
CA ALA A 97 -0.42 -6.10 11.75
C ALA A 97 -0.84 -6.96 10.54
N VAL A 98 -2.15 -7.15 10.31
CA VAL A 98 -2.67 -7.87 9.14
C VAL A 98 -2.24 -7.21 7.83
N ILE A 99 -2.35 -5.88 7.73
CA ILE A 99 -1.94 -5.14 6.53
C ILE A 99 -0.43 -5.23 6.30
N LEU A 100 0.38 -5.16 7.35
CA LEU A 100 1.84 -5.32 7.24
C LEU A 100 2.20 -6.73 6.75
N VAL A 101 1.56 -7.78 7.27
CA VAL A 101 1.74 -9.15 6.78
C VAL A 101 1.31 -9.27 5.31
N MET A 102 0.19 -8.66 4.92
CA MET A 102 -0.24 -8.64 3.53
C MET A 102 0.72 -7.86 2.62
N THR A 103 1.42 -6.85 3.14
CA THR A 103 2.45 -6.12 2.39
C THR A 103 3.67 -7.02 2.12
N LEU A 104 4.07 -7.82 3.12
CA LEU A 104 5.12 -8.82 2.93
C LEU A 104 4.69 -9.90 1.94
N ALA A 105 3.45 -10.38 2.03
CA ALA A 105 2.90 -11.34 1.07
C ALA A 105 2.85 -10.79 -0.36
N LEU A 106 2.50 -9.51 -0.53
CA LEU A 106 2.58 -8.81 -1.82
C LEU A 106 4.01 -8.78 -2.36
N THR A 107 4.99 -8.48 -1.51
CA THR A 107 6.41 -8.47 -1.91
C THR A 107 6.86 -9.85 -2.35
N VAL A 108 6.47 -10.91 -1.63
CA VAL A 108 6.77 -12.29 -2.03
C VAL A 108 6.08 -12.63 -3.35
N LEU A 109 4.81 -12.27 -3.52
CA LEU A 109 4.06 -12.47 -4.76
C LEU A 109 4.74 -11.78 -5.95
N SER A 110 5.25 -10.56 -5.78
CA SER A 110 5.89 -9.82 -6.86
C SER A 110 7.23 -10.43 -7.28
N VAL A 111 8.00 -10.96 -6.32
CA VAL A 111 9.23 -11.72 -6.57
C VAL A 111 8.92 -13.03 -7.30
N ILE A 112 7.88 -13.76 -6.89
CA ILE A 112 7.44 -14.99 -7.57
C ILE A 112 6.99 -14.68 -9.00
N ALA A 113 6.18 -13.64 -9.20
CA ALA A 113 5.71 -13.23 -10.51
C ALA A 113 6.89 -12.90 -11.45
N ALA A 114 7.88 -12.14 -10.96
CA ALA A 114 9.09 -11.85 -11.73
C ALA A 114 9.89 -13.11 -12.05
N ALA A 115 10.00 -14.07 -11.11
CA ALA A 115 10.74 -15.30 -11.34
C ALA A 115 10.10 -16.13 -12.45
N LEU A 116 8.76 -16.23 -12.46
CA LEU A 116 8.00 -16.88 -13.53
C LEU A 116 8.17 -16.16 -14.86
N VAL A 117 8.07 -14.83 -14.87
CA VAL A 117 8.27 -14.02 -16.08
C VAL A 117 9.68 -14.21 -16.65
N MET A 118 10.72 -14.27 -15.81
CA MET A 118 12.11 -14.47 -16.25
C MET A 118 12.34 -15.83 -16.94
N GLN A 119 11.51 -16.85 -16.66
CA GLN A 119 11.58 -18.13 -17.37
C GLN A 119 11.00 -18.03 -18.79
N VAL A 120 9.96 -17.21 -18.97
CA VAL A 120 9.21 -17.10 -20.23
C VAL A 120 9.77 -16.00 -21.13
N ALA A 121 10.30 -14.92 -20.56
CA ALA A 121 10.75 -13.74 -21.28
C ALA A 121 11.81 -14.02 -22.37
N PRO A 122 12.84 -14.89 -22.15
CA PRO A 122 13.81 -15.20 -23.19
C PRO A 122 13.19 -15.90 -24.40
N LEU A 123 12.14 -16.71 -24.19
CA LEU A 123 11.43 -17.40 -25.27
C LEU A 123 10.68 -16.42 -26.19
N MET A 124 10.27 -15.27 -25.66
CA MET A 124 9.51 -14.26 -26.40
C MET A 124 10.40 -13.15 -26.97
N THR A 125 11.48 -12.80 -26.26
CA THR A 125 12.31 -11.63 -26.58
C THR A 125 13.68 -11.99 -27.14
N GLY A 126 14.13 -13.25 -27.00
CA GLY A 126 15.49 -13.68 -27.33
C GLY A 126 16.57 -13.08 -26.43
N ARG A 127 16.19 -12.39 -25.34
CA ARG A 127 17.11 -11.70 -24.42
C ARG A 127 17.19 -12.41 -23.09
N HIS A 128 18.42 -12.57 -22.59
CA HIS A 128 18.66 -12.98 -21.22
C HIS A 128 18.84 -11.74 -20.36
N LEU A 129 17.94 -11.58 -19.39
CA LEU A 129 18.02 -10.51 -18.40
C LEU A 129 18.84 -10.98 -17.20
N PRO A 130 19.60 -10.08 -16.56
CA PRO A 130 20.39 -10.44 -15.39
C PRO A 130 19.48 -10.80 -14.21
N TRP A 131 19.81 -11.92 -13.55
CA TRP A 131 19.19 -12.37 -12.30
C TRP A 131 19.78 -11.62 -11.10
N THR A 132 19.82 -10.29 -11.17
CA THR A 132 20.27 -9.43 -10.07
C THR A 132 19.08 -8.81 -9.36
N MET A 133 19.19 -8.70 -8.04
CA MET A 133 18.19 -8.06 -7.20
C MET A 133 18.85 -7.20 -6.13
N ASP A 134 18.56 -5.91 -6.18
CA ASP A 134 18.96 -4.94 -5.19
C ASP A 134 17.99 -4.98 -4.00
N LEU A 135 18.42 -5.59 -2.88
CA LEU A 135 17.63 -5.73 -1.65
C LEU A 135 17.17 -4.38 -1.09
N PRO A 136 18.03 -3.34 -0.98
CA PRO A 136 17.60 -1.99 -0.64
C PRO A 136 16.42 -1.48 -1.45
N ARG A 137 16.44 -1.64 -2.78
CA ARG A 137 15.31 -1.22 -3.64
C ARG A 137 14.04 -2.03 -3.38
N LEU A 138 14.18 -3.33 -3.12
CA LEU A 138 13.04 -4.16 -2.75
C LEU A 138 12.45 -3.74 -1.39
N ALA A 139 13.31 -3.47 -0.39
CA ALA A 139 12.90 -3.00 0.92
C ALA A 139 12.15 -1.66 0.85
N VAL A 140 12.63 -0.74 0.02
CA VAL A 140 11.97 0.55 -0.23
C VAL A 140 10.62 0.38 -0.93
N PHE A 141 10.52 -0.52 -1.92
CA PHE A 141 9.24 -0.90 -2.52
C PHE A 141 8.25 -1.44 -1.48
N THR A 142 8.71 -2.34 -0.60
CA THR A 142 7.89 -2.89 0.49
C THR A 142 7.48 -1.80 1.48
N ALA A 143 8.38 -0.89 1.84
CA ALA A 143 8.10 0.24 2.73
C ALA A 143 7.08 1.22 2.14
N THR A 144 7.21 1.57 0.86
CA THR A 144 6.21 2.40 0.15
C THR A 144 4.85 1.72 0.11
N SER A 145 4.81 0.42 -0.18
CA SER A 145 3.56 -0.36 -0.18
C SER A 145 2.92 -0.41 1.21
N ALA A 146 3.73 -0.55 2.27
CA ALA A 146 3.26 -0.52 3.65
C ALA A 146 2.70 0.86 4.03
N LEU A 147 3.40 1.94 3.67
CA LEU A 147 2.96 3.31 3.91
C LEU A 147 1.61 3.56 3.24
N MET A 148 1.48 3.19 1.96
CA MET A 148 0.24 3.38 1.21
C MET A 148 -0.92 2.58 1.80
N ALA A 149 -0.68 1.33 2.21
CA ALA A 149 -1.70 0.51 2.86
C ALA A 149 -2.09 1.03 4.26
N CYS A 150 -1.11 1.50 5.04
CA CYS A 150 -1.37 2.13 6.33
C CYS A 150 -2.13 3.45 6.18
N ALA A 151 -1.84 4.24 5.14
CA ALA A 151 -2.60 5.43 4.81
C ALA A 151 -4.06 5.09 4.46
N GLY A 152 -4.29 4.03 3.67
CA GLY A 152 -5.62 3.48 3.41
C GLY A 152 -6.42 3.19 4.69
N LEU A 153 -5.80 2.48 5.64
CA LEU A 153 -6.43 2.21 6.93
C LEU A 153 -6.67 3.49 7.74
N ALA A 154 -5.70 4.41 7.79
CA ALA A 154 -5.78 5.63 8.57
C ALA A 154 -6.89 6.57 8.07
N PHE A 155 -6.96 6.82 6.76
CA PHE A 155 -8.04 7.62 6.18
C PHE A 155 -9.39 6.90 6.27
N GLY A 156 -9.43 5.58 6.07
CA GLY A 156 -10.63 4.78 6.27
C GLY A 156 -11.20 4.91 7.68
N LEU A 157 -10.33 4.92 8.69
CA LEU A 157 -10.71 5.17 10.09
C LEU A 157 -11.19 6.61 10.32
N ALA A 158 -10.51 7.60 9.72
CA ALA A 158 -10.81 9.02 9.89
C ALA A 158 -12.17 9.42 9.32
N VAL A 159 -12.49 8.90 8.12
CA VAL A 159 -13.67 9.30 7.34
C VAL A 159 -14.84 8.31 7.49
N ARG A 160 -14.57 7.05 7.83
CA ARG A 160 -15.58 5.99 8.09
C ARG A 160 -16.50 5.67 6.91
N ASN A 161 -16.09 6.04 5.71
CA ASN A 161 -16.67 5.56 4.46
C ASN A 161 -15.56 5.13 3.50
N ALA A 162 -15.86 4.23 2.57
CA ALA A 162 -14.89 3.77 1.58
C ALA A 162 -14.59 4.80 0.47
N PRO A 163 -15.58 5.53 -0.09
CA PRO A 163 -15.33 6.38 -1.26
C PRO A 163 -14.32 7.50 -1.02
N ALA A 164 -14.41 8.24 0.09
CA ALA A 164 -13.60 9.44 0.28
C ALA A 164 -12.09 9.14 0.47
N PRO A 165 -11.67 8.16 1.31
CA PRO A 165 -10.26 7.73 1.37
C PRO A 165 -9.71 7.28 0.02
N LEU A 166 -10.50 6.52 -0.74
CA LEU A 166 -10.08 6.03 -2.05
C LEU A 166 -9.86 7.18 -3.03
N VAL A 167 -10.78 8.15 -3.08
CA VAL A 167 -10.63 9.33 -3.93
C VAL A 167 -9.39 10.11 -3.53
N ILE A 168 -9.21 10.41 -2.23
CA ILE A 168 -8.04 11.17 -1.75
C ILE A 168 -6.74 10.48 -2.15
N LEU A 169 -6.61 9.18 -1.85
CA LEU A 169 -5.35 8.47 -2.02
C LEU A 169 -5.05 8.17 -3.49
N LEU A 170 -6.04 7.82 -4.31
CA LEU A 170 -5.84 7.51 -5.74
C LEU A 170 -5.65 8.76 -6.60
N VAL A 171 -6.30 9.87 -6.26
CA VAL A 171 -6.24 11.11 -7.05
C VAL A 171 -5.02 11.95 -6.70
N TRP A 172 -4.49 11.83 -5.48
CA TRP A 172 -3.35 12.62 -5.02
C TRP A 172 -2.10 12.54 -5.93
N PRO A 173 -1.63 11.37 -6.41
CA PRO A 173 -0.48 11.30 -7.32
C PRO A 173 -0.70 12.08 -8.62
N MET A 174 -1.93 12.08 -9.14
CA MET A 174 -2.27 12.86 -10.35
C MET A 174 -2.23 14.36 -10.07
N VAL A 175 -2.87 14.80 -8.98
CA VAL A 175 -2.92 16.22 -8.60
C VAL A 175 -1.52 16.76 -8.31
N SER A 176 -0.73 16.04 -7.52
CA SER A 176 0.66 16.44 -7.20
C SER A 176 1.53 16.52 -8.45
N SER A 177 1.39 15.58 -9.39
CA SER A 177 2.10 15.63 -10.68
C SER A 177 1.69 16.85 -11.52
N MET A 178 0.41 17.18 -11.60
CA MET A 178 -0.08 18.33 -12.36
C MET A 178 0.40 19.66 -11.76
N VAL A 179 0.36 19.79 -10.43
CA VAL A 179 0.84 20.98 -9.71
C VAL A 179 2.36 21.13 -9.88
N SER A 180 3.12 20.04 -9.75
CA SER A 180 4.58 20.05 -9.98
C SER A 180 4.94 20.49 -11.40
N THR A 181 4.15 20.08 -12.39
CA THR A 181 4.34 20.47 -13.80
C THR A 181 4.02 21.94 -14.02
N ALA A 182 2.99 22.48 -13.34
CA ALA A 182 2.57 23.87 -13.47
C ALA A 182 3.51 24.86 -12.75
N SER A 183 4.14 24.44 -11.64
CA SER A 183 5.03 25.29 -10.86
C SER A 183 6.20 24.51 -10.28
N PRO A 184 7.44 24.71 -10.79
CA PRO A 184 8.64 24.07 -10.24
C PRO A 184 8.90 24.42 -8.76
N ALA A 185 8.44 25.58 -8.30
CA ALA A 185 8.56 25.98 -6.89
C ALA A 185 7.71 25.10 -5.95
N SER A 186 6.64 24.50 -6.46
CA SER A 186 5.77 23.62 -5.68
C SER A 186 6.38 22.24 -5.43
N THR A 187 7.30 21.79 -6.29
CA THR A 187 7.95 20.48 -6.19
C THR A 187 8.65 20.31 -4.85
N ALA A 188 9.35 21.34 -4.37
CA ALA A 188 10.06 21.29 -3.09
C ALA A 188 9.13 21.01 -1.90
N VAL A 189 7.87 21.44 -1.95
CA VAL A 189 6.86 21.18 -0.91
C VAL A 189 6.18 19.83 -1.14
N LEU A 190 5.84 19.52 -2.39
CA LEU A 190 5.13 18.28 -2.75
C LEU A 190 5.96 17.02 -2.47
N ASP A 191 7.29 17.11 -2.55
CA ASP A 191 8.19 16.02 -2.17
C ASP A 191 7.98 15.54 -0.72
N TYR A 192 7.62 16.44 0.20
CA TYR A 192 7.32 16.08 1.60
C TYR A 192 5.93 15.47 1.76
N LEU A 193 5.05 15.66 0.77
CA LEU A 193 3.70 15.12 0.72
C LEU A 193 3.60 13.91 -0.22
N ASP A 194 4.73 13.37 -0.68
CA ASP A 194 4.75 12.20 -1.56
C ASP A 194 4.39 10.93 -0.78
N GLN A 195 3.46 10.14 -1.33
CA GLN A 195 3.11 8.81 -0.82
C GLN A 195 4.23 7.79 -1.09
N GLY A 196 5.12 8.09 -2.04
CA GLY A 196 6.33 7.36 -2.38
C GLY A 196 7.58 7.76 -1.60
N ALA A 197 7.48 8.56 -0.53
CA ALA A 197 8.62 9.21 0.13
C ALA A 197 9.75 8.27 0.61
N ALA A 198 9.49 6.97 0.81
CA ALA A 198 10.55 6.00 1.12
C ALA A 198 11.59 5.87 -0.03
N ALA A 199 11.22 6.23 -1.26
CA ALA A 199 12.14 6.27 -2.40
C ALA A 199 13.30 7.25 -2.19
N ALA A 200 13.10 8.31 -1.41
CA ALA A 200 14.14 9.29 -1.10
C ALA A 200 15.34 8.65 -0.38
N LEU A 201 15.14 7.54 0.36
CA LEU A 201 16.22 6.81 1.05
C LEU A 201 17.28 6.23 0.10
N LEU A 202 16.97 6.10 -1.20
CA LEU A 202 17.88 5.56 -2.21
C LEU A 202 18.57 6.64 -3.04
N VAL A 203 18.01 7.85 -3.06
CA VAL A 203 18.37 8.90 -4.02
C VAL A 203 18.94 10.13 -3.31
N GLU A 204 18.49 10.41 -2.09
CA GLU A 204 18.85 11.61 -1.35
C GLU A 204 19.79 11.32 -0.17
N PRO A 205 20.52 12.35 0.30
CA PRO A 205 21.23 12.26 1.57
C PRO A 205 20.28 11.90 2.72
N MET A 206 20.80 11.17 3.71
CA MET A 206 19.98 10.58 4.78
C MET A 206 19.12 11.60 5.56
N GLY A 207 19.66 12.80 5.84
CA GLY A 207 18.92 13.85 6.56
C GLY A 207 17.62 14.26 5.87
N PRO A 208 17.69 14.81 4.65
CA PRO A 208 16.51 15.12 3.83
C PRO A 208 15.58 13.92 3.60
N ALA A 209 16.14 12.74 3.32
CA ALA A 209 15.34 11.53 3.06
C ALA A 209 14.48 11.14 4.28
N ILE A 210 15.08 11.15 5.48
CA ILE A 210 14.34 10.90 6.73
C ILE A 210 13.29 11.97 6.97
N ALA A 211 13.60 13.25 6.71
CA ALA A 211 12.65 14.35 6.90
C ALA A 211 11.42 14.21 5.98
N LYS A 212 11.62 13.87 4.69
CA LYS A 212 10.54 13.61 3.73
C LYS A 212 9.71 12.41 4.15
N LEU A 213 10.36 11.29 4.49
CA LEU A 213 9.67 10.09 4.93
C LEU A 213 8.87 10.32 6.22
N ALA A 214 9.46 10.98 7.22
CA ALA A 214 8.80 11.28 8.48
C ALA A 214 7.58 12.19 8.26
N THR A 215 7.70 13.20 7.40
CA THR A 215 6.60 14.12 7.06
C THR A 215 5.48 13.39 6.34
N SER A 216 5.82 12.55 5.36
CA SER A 216 4.86 11.72 4.63
C SER A 216 4.11 10.77 5.57
N VAL A 217 4.81 10.06 6.46
CA VAL A 217 4.19 9.20 7.48
C VAL A 217 3.27 10.01 8.40
N LEU A 218 3.69 11.21 8.80
CA LEU A 218 2.89 12.09 9.64
C LEU A 218 1.57 12.47 8.95
N VAL A 219 1.65 12.96 7.71
CA VAL A 219 0.50 13.45 6.95
C VAL A 219 -0.44 12.32 6.54
N TRP A 220 0.10 11.22 6.03
CA TRP A 220 -0.69 10.16 5.41
C TRP A 220 -1.17 9.08 6.39
N VAL A 221 -0.48 8.90 7.52
CA VAL A 221 -0.78 7.82 8.46
C VAL A 221 -1.13 8.36 9.85
N VAL A 222 -0.23 9.14 10.46
CA VAL A 222 -0.36 9.51 11.88
C VAL A 222 -1.53 10.47 12.09
N VAL A 223 -1.57 11.60 11.37
CA VAL A 223 -2.63 12.60 11.50
C VAL A 223 -4.02 12.01 11.26
N PRO A 224 -4.32 11.36 10.12
CA PRO A 224 -5.63 10.75 9.89
C PRO A 224 -5.92 9.61 10.88
N GLY A 225 -4.92 8.80 11.24
CA GLY A 225 -5.07 7.72 12.22
C GLY A 225 -5.44 8.22 13.61
N VAL A 226 -4.80 9.31 14.07
CA VAL A 226 -5.12 9.96 15.35
C VAL A 226 -6.51 10.58 15.30
N ILE A 227 -6.86 11.32 14.23
CA ILE A 227 -8.21 11.89 14.06
C ILE A 227 -9.27 10.79 14.13
N GLY A 228 -9.09 9.70 13.38
CA GLY A 228 -10.02 8.58 13.36
C GLY A 228 -10.14 7.88 14.71
N THR A 229 -9.02 7.67 15.40
CA THR A 229 -9.00 7.05 16.73
C THR A 229 -9.68 7.93 17.77
N VAL A 230 -9.40 9.23 17.79
CA VAL A 230 -10.04 10.18 18.71
C VAL A 230 -11.54 10.23 18.50
N ARG A 231 -12.01 10.35 17.24
CA ARG A 231 -13.44 10.31 16.92
C ARG A 231 -14.09 8.99 17.35
N LEU A 232 -13.38 7.87 17.20
CA LEU A 232 -13.88 6.54 17.63
C LEU A 232 -14.02 6.45 19.15
N LEU A 233 -13.09 7.05 19.90
CA LEU A 233 -13.10 7.05 21.36
C LEU A 233 -14.14 8.01 21.94
N ARG A 234 -14.35 9.17 21.31
CA ARG A 234 -15.32 10.19 21.76
C ARG A 234 -16.77 9.80 21.55
N GLY A 235 -17.05 8.72 20.80
CA GLY A 235 -18.42 8.24 20.61
C GLY A 235 -19.26 9.13 19.69
N ASP A 236 -18.61 9.95 18.87
CA ASP A 236 -19.24 10.72 17.78
C ASP A 236 -19.73 9.74 16.71
N LEU A 237 -20.76 8.95 17.01
CA LEU A 237 -21.44 8.00 16.12
C LEU A 237 -22.72 8.62 15.55
N SER A 238 -22.68 9.93 15.25
CA SER A 238 -23.74 10.66 14.55
C SER A 238 -23.66 10.45 13.05
#